data_AF-A0A535DJJ1-F1
#
_entry.id   AF-A0A535DJJ1-F1
#
_cell.length_a   1.000
_cell.length_b   1.000
_cell.length_c   1.000
_cell.angle_alpha   90.00
_cell.angle_beta   90.00
_cell.angle_gamma   90.00
#
_symmetry.space_group_name_H-M   'P 1'
#
loop_
_entity.id
_entity.type
_entity.pdbx_description
1 polymer ?
#
loop_
_entity_poly.entity_id
_entity_poly.type
_entity_poly.pdbx_seq_one_letter_code
_entity_poly.pdbx_strand_id
1 'polypeptide(L)'
;MSDAFAIVLHSHLPYARGAGRWPHGEEWVHEAILGTYLPLLGLLHDMRDQGIAYRMTIGLTPTLLEQLADADIDHRFVEYCDDQIRRAEQDVRRFGGDGDTGRGALAMFYLSLFRAHRDAYIKRFARDVVGAFADLARTGYVEILTSGATHGYLPLLDTPSVHAQLAVGTRTTRRRIGVEPRGIWLPECAYAPGLEEILELFGLTHFFIDPALLGSERLVGQTHRFEARRSGPGIAAPIVDHDKVDVLRPYLVRDSSVAAVARHDKVSGQVWSAMMGYPGDAAYREFHRKDDTTGLRYWRVTDVNVGLGGKALYSPGEAAERVRSHADHFVQLIRETLAARKDRSRSALLTVTFDAELFGHWWFEGVDWLGRILRELAANGPRPVTVDEWLREQPPRERAELQEGSWGKNNDHSTWVNDRTEWMWRELGKMSVEMSALRAVNVGDALRERAARQAARELLLAQSSDWPFLVTTGQAADYAVERFRVHAMRFRRALDIALRGKADDEVELISLERADNPFPDASPSDFAIGAAVTV
;
A
#
# COMPACT_ATOMS: atom_id res chain seq x y z
N MET A 1 -8.99 26.25 -17.84
CA MET A 1 -9.44 24.88 -17.57
C MET A 1 -8.40 23.97 -18.17
N SER A 2 -7.68 23.20 -17.36
CA SER A 2 -6.60 22.32 -17.79
C SER A 2 -6.83 20.94 -17.22
N ASP A 3 -6.82 19.94 -18.09
CA ASP A 3 -6.88 18.54 -17.67
C ASP A 3 -5.67 18.19 -16.82
N ALA A 4 -5.88 17.26 -15.90
CA ALA A 4 -4.86 16.80 -14.99
C ALA A 4 -4.71 15.29 -15.05
N PHE A 5 -3.53 14.85 -14.62
CA PHE A 5 -3.18 13.47 -14.44
C PHE A 5 -2.72 13.24 -13.00
N ALA A 6 -3.30 12.23 -12.36
CA ALA A 6 -2.89 11.78 -11.03
C ALA A 6 -2.40 10.34 -11.11
N ILE A 7 -1.16 10.11 -10.67
CA ILE A 7 -0.64 8.78 -10.40
C ILE A 7 -0.63 8.53 -8.90
N VAL A 8 -1.18 7.38 -8.51
CA VAL A 8 -1.34 6.97 -7.12
C VAL A 8 -0.63 5.64 -6.93
N LEU A 9 0.34 5.61 -6.02
CA LEU A 9 1.05 4.38 -5.65
C LEU A 9 0.59 3.92 -4.27
N HIS A 10 0.10 2.70 -4.14
CA HIS A 10 -0.25 2.10 -2.85
C HIS A 10 0.89 1.20 -2.39
N SER A 11 1.47 1.48 -1.23
CA SER A 11 2.55 0.69 -0.65
C SER A 11 2.11 0.06 0.67
N HIS A 12 2.18 -1.26 0.70
CA HIS A 12 1.76 -2.06 1.83
C HIS A 12 2.57 -3.34 1.94
N LEU A 13 2.93 -3.67 3.18
CA LEU A 13 3.34 -5.00 3.58
C LEU A 13 2.65 -5.30 4.92
N PRO A 14 2.20 -6.55 5.15
CA PRO A 14 1.74 -6.95 6.47
C PRO A 14 2.86 -6.80 7.48
N TYR A 15 2.52 -6.77 8.76
CA TYR A 15 3.54 -6.74 9.82
C TYR A 15 4.38 -8.02 9.74
N ALA A 16 5.63 -7.93 9.31
CA ALA A 16 6.52 -9.06 9.03
C ALA A 16 7.81 -9.02 9.86
N ARG A 17 8.05 -7.94 10.61
CA ARG A 17 9.17 -7.78 11.53
C ARG A 17 9.32 -8.99 12.47
N GLY A 18 10.45 -9.69 12.39
CA GLY A 18 10.73 -10.87 13.20
C GLY A 18 9.79 -12.07 13.00
N ALA A 19 8.86 -12.02 12.04
CA ALA A 19 7.84 -13.04 11.81
C ALA A 19 8.26 -13.98 10.66
N GLY A 20 9.43 -14.60 10.80
CA GLY A 20 10.11 -15.35 9.74
C GLY A 20 11.10 -14.47 8.96
N ARG A 21 12.16 -15.09 8.41
CA ARG A 21 13.14 -14.39 7.55
C ARG A 21 12.94 -14.74 6.08
N TRP A 22 12.96 -16.03 5.74
CA TRP A 22 12.85 -16.53 4.37
C TRP A 22 12.13 -17.90 4.34
N PRO A 23 11.31 -18.22 3.32
CA PRO A 23 10.98 -17.43 2.12
C PRO A 23 9.87 -16.38 2.31
N HIS A 24 9.27 -16.33 3.50
CA HIS A 24 8.18 -15.42 3.86
C HIS A 24 8.50 -14.73 5.18
N GLY A 25 8.17 -13.44 5.30
CA GLY A 25 8.44 -12.64 6.49
C GLY A 25 9.29 -11.41 6.19
N GLU A 26 10.28 -11.14 7.05
CA GLU A 26 10.97 -9.85 7.10
C GLU A 26 11.74 -9.49 5.82
N GLU A 27 12.20 -10.48 5.05
CA GLU A 27 12.87 -10.20 3.76
C GLU A 27 11.99 -9.44 2.78
N TRP A 28 10.65 -9.54 2.86
CA TRP A 28 9.76 -8.73 2.02
C TRP A 28 9.96 -7.23 2.26
N VAL A 29 10.16 -6.83 3.52
CA VAL A 29 10.41 -5.43 3.89
C VAL A 29 11.75 -4.98 3.30
N HIS A 30 12.79 -5.81 3.44
CA HIS A 30 14.12 -5.50 2.92
C HIS A 30 14.15 -5.44 1.39
N GLU A 31 13.47 -6.36 0.72
CA GLU A 31 13.33 -6.39 -0.73
C GLU A 31 12.57 -5.16 -1.25
N ALA A 32 11.54 -4.69 -0.55
CA ALA A 32 10.80 -3.50 -0.91
C ALA A 32 11.61 -2.21 -0.69
N ILE A 33 12.36 -2.09 0.41
CA ILE A 33 13.26 -0.95 0.64
C ILE A 33 14.31 -0.88 -0.47
N LEU A 34 14.98 -2.00 -0.75
CA LEU A 34 16.06 -2.05 -1.74
C LEU A 34 15.54 -1.88 -3.17
N GLY A 35 14.46 -2.57 -3.51
CA GLY A 35 13.94 -2.68 -4.87
C GLY A 35 13.01 -1.55 -5.29
N THR A 36 12.29 -0.93 -4.35
CA THR A 36 11.24 0.05 -4.66
C THR A 36 11.47 1.38 -3.96
N TYR A 37 11.57 1.41 -2.63
CA TYR A 37 11.53 2.69 -1.90
C TYR A 37 12.78 3.53 -2.10
N LEU A 38 13.98 2.93 -2.05
CA LEU A 38 15.22 3.67 -2.28
C LEU A 38 15.35 4.19 -3.71
N PRO A 39 15.10 3.38 -4.77
CA PRO A 39 15.07 3.89 -6.14
C PRO A 39 14.04 5.00 -6.32
N LEU A 40 12.82 4.83 -5.79
CA LEU A 40 11.75 5.81 -5.91
C LEU A 40 12.10 7.13 -5.20
N LEU A 41 12.57 7.07 -3.96
CA LEU A 41 13.01 8.26 -3.22
C LEU A 41 14.17 8.96 -3.94
N GLY A 42 15.16 8.20 -4.44
CA GLY A 42 16.26 8.74 -5.23
C GLY A 42 15.74 9.54 -6.43
N LEU A 43 14.86 8.93 -7.23
CA LEU A 43 14.24 9.56 -8.39
C LEU A 43 13.48 10.84 -8.02
N LEU A 44 12.59 10.78 -7.03
CA LEU A 44 11.71 11.89 -6.68
C LEU A 44 12.50 13.08 -6.12
N HIS A 45 13.45 12.83 -5.22
CA HIS A 45 14.34 13.88 -4.72
C HIS A 45 15.22 14.47 -5.83
N ASP A 46 15.80 13.64 -6.71
CA ASP A 46 16.59 14.14 -7.84
C ASP A 46 15.75 15.03 -8.77
N MET A 47 14.51 14.63 -9.07
CA MET A 47 13.61 15.41 -9.91
C MET A 47 13.22 16.73 -9.26
N ARG A 48 13.01 16.75 -7.94
CA ARG A 48 12.73 17.97 -7.19
C ARG A 48 13.92 18.92 -7.23
N ASP A 49 15.12 18.40 -6.98
CA ASP A 49 16.35 19.19 -6.96
C ASP A 49 16.69 19.75 -8.37
N GLN A 50 16.24 19.06 -9.42
CA GLN A 50 16.27 19.53 -10.82
C GLN A 50 15.17 20.56 -11.15
N GLY A 51 14.27 20.87 -10.23
CA GLY A 51 13.17 21.81 -10.44
C GLY A 51 12.03 21.27 -11.32
N ILE A 52 11.94 19.95 -11.53
CA ILE A 52 10.87 19.35 -12.33
C ILE A 52 9.57 19.38 -11.52
N ALA A 53 8.52 20.01 -12.07
CA ALA A 53 7.23 20.19 -11.42
C ALA A 53 6.35 18.92 -11.45
N TYR A 54 6.88 17.79 -10.99
CA TYR A 54 6.09 16.56 -10.84
C TYR A 54 5.17 16.65 -9.61
N ARG A 55 4.11 15.85 -9.64
CA ARG A 55 3.24 15.57 -8.50
C ARG A 55 2.86 14.10 -8.47
N MET A 56 2.67 13.56 -7.27
CA MET A 56 2.29 12.16 -7.07
C MET A 56 1.52 11.99 -5.77
N THR A 57 0.67 10.97 -5.72
CA THR A 57 0.03 10.53 -4.48
C THR A 57 0.60 9.15 -4.10
N ILE A 58 1.00 8.96 -2.85
CA ILE A 58 1.54 7.69 -2.35
C ILE A 58 0.81 7.29 -1.07
N GLY A 59 0.14 6.15 -1.05
CA GLY A 59 -0.35 5.55 0.16
C GLY A 59 0.76 4.77 0.87
N LEU A 60 1.05 5.13 2.11
CA LEU A 60 1.95 4.38 2.98
C LEU A 60 1.13 3.85 4.15
N THR A 61 0.91 2.52 4.18
CA THR A 61 0.10 1.96 5.27
C THR A 61 0.74 2.18 6.64
N PRO A 62 -0.04 2.44 7.69
CA PRO A 62 0.50 2.70 9.03
C PRO A 62 1.39 1.56 9.56
N THR A 63 1.01 0.29 9.36
CA THR A 63 1.88 -0.86 9.67
C THR A 63 3.22 -0.80 8.94
N LEU A 64 3.24 -0.44 7.66
CA LEU A 64 4.48 -0.29 6.91
C LEU A 64 5.35 0.82 7.50
N LEU A 65 4.77 1.98 7.82
CA LEU A 65 5.49 3.10 8.44
C LEU A 65 6.11 2.72 9.79
N GLU A 66 5.40 1.94 10.61
CA GLU A 66 5.95 1.44 11.88
C GLU A 66 7.15 0.51 11.65
N GLN A 67 7.08 -0.38 10.65
CA GLN A 67 8.19 -1.28 10.31
C GLN A 67 9.40 -0.53 9.73
N LEU A 68 9.18 0.41 8.81
CA LEU A 68 10.25 1.18 8.18
C LEU A 68 11.00 2.08 9.17
N ALA A 69 10.33 2.48 10.26
CA ALA A 69 10.92 3.28 11.32
C ALA A 69 11.45 2.45 12.51
N ASP A 70 11.41 1.12 12.43
CA ASP A 70 11.85 0.24 13.50
C ASP A 70 13.38 0.01 13.46
N ALA A 71 14.01 0.04 14.63
CA ALA A 71 15.46 -0.07 14.76
C ALA A 71 16.01 -1.47 14.37
N ASP A 72 15.24 -2.54 14.60
CA ASP A 72 15.67 -3.88 14.19
C ASP A 72 15.60 -4.02 12.67
N ILE A 73 14.55 -3.47 12.04
CA ILE A 73 14.43 -3.43 10.57
C ILE A 73 15.57 -2.61 9.97
N ASP A 74 15.85 -1.41 10.50
CA ASP A 74 16.96 -0.57 10.05
C ASP A 74 18.32 -1.30 10.14
N HIS A 75 18.60 -1.95 11.27
CA HIS A 75 19.85 -2.71 11.44
C HIS A 75 19.94 -3.89 10.45
N ARG A 76 18.89 -4.71 10.38
CA ARG A 76 18.86 -5.91 9.53
C ARG A 76 18.80 -5.57 8.05
N PHE A 77 18.29 -4.41 7.67
CA PHE A 77 18.33 -3.95 6.29
C PHE A 77 19.76 -3.66 5.82
N VAL A 78 20.60 -3.06 6.70
CA VAL A 78 22.03 -2.88 6.39
C VAL A 78 22.73 -4.24 6.22
N GLU A 79 22.45 -5.20 7.10
CA GLU A 79 22.95 -6.58 6.96
C GLU A 79 22.49 -7.23 5.64
N TYR A 80 21.23 -7.02 5.27
CA TYR A 80 20.68 -7.50 4.01
C TYR A 80 21.40 -6.88 2.79
N CYS A 81 21.63 -5.57 2.78
CA CYS A 81 22.43 -4.92 1.74
C CYS A 81 23.85 -5.49 1.65
N ASP A 82 24.51 -5.69 2.78
CA ASP A 82 25.86 -6.27 2.85
C ASP A 82 25.88 -7.71 2.31
N ASP A 83 24.82 -8.49 2.56
CA ASP A 83 24.64 -9.82 1.97
C ASP A 83 24.43 -9.78 0.45
N GLN A 84 23.59 -8.86 -0.07
CA GLN A 84 23.40 -8.68 -1.51
C GLN A 84 24.70 -8.28 -2.22
N ILE A 85 25.49 -7.39 -1.61
CA ILE A 85 26.81 -6.98 -2.12
C ILE A 85 27.75 -8.19 -2.16
N ARG A 86 27.85 -8.95 -1.06
CA ARG A 86 28.72 -10.13 -0.98
C ARG A 86 28.35 -11.20 -2.01
N ARG A 87 27.04 -11.43 -2.24
CA ARG A 87 26.53 -12.33 -3.29
C ARG A 87 26.95 -11.86 -4.69
N ALA A 88 26.81 -10.58 -4.98
CA ALA A 88 27.25 -10.03 -6.26
C ALA A 88 28.77 -10.14 -6.45
N GLU A 89 29.57 -9.86 -5.42
CA GLU A 89 31.03 -10.04 -5.46
C GLU A 89 31.46 -11.49 -5.69
N GLN A 90 30.75 -12.45 -5.09
CA GLN A 90 30.96 -13.87 -5.32
C GLN A 90 30.71 -14.23 -6.79
N ASP A 91 29.63 -13.72 -7.37
CA ASP A 91 29.28 -13.97 -8.77
C ASP A 91 30.24 -13.31 -9.75
N VAL A 92 30.75 -12.11 -9.45
CA VAL A 92 31.82 -11.47 -10.23
C VAL A 92 33.05 -12.38 -10.31
N ARG A 93 33.48 -12.95 -9.17
CA ARG A 93 34.63 -13.88 -9.13
C ARG A 93 34.33 -15.19 -9.86
N ARG A 94 33.16 -15.77 -9.62
CA ARG A 94 32.74 -17.06 -10.19
C ARG A 94 32.63 -16.99 -11.70
N PHE A 95 31.81 -16.08 -12.22
CA PHE A 95 31.62 -15.91 -13.66
C PHE A 95 32.90 -15.46 -14.37
N GLY A 96 33.72 -14.62 -13.72
CA GLY A 96 35.03 -14.24 -14.24
C GLY A 96 35.99 -15.43 -14.36
N GLY A 97 36.03 -16.31 -13.34
CA GLY A 97 36.84 -17.53 -13.36
C GLY A 97 36.37 -18.54 -14.41
N ASP A 98 35.07 -18.60 -14.68
CA ASP A 98 34.46 -19.47 -15.68
C ASP A 98 34.57 -18.91 -17.12
N GLY A 99 35.06 -17.67 -17.29
CA GLY A 99 35.10 -16.97 -18.57
C GLY A 99 33.73 -16.51 -19.10
N ASP A 100 32.69 -16.54 -18.26
CA ASP A 100 31.35 -16.07 -18.60
C ASP A 100 31.25 -14.55 -18.52
N THR A 101 31.67 -13.91 -19.61
CA THR A 101 31.72 -12.44 -19.72
C THR A 101 30.35 -11.79 -19.61
N GLY A 102 29.27 -12.44 -20.08
CA GLY A 102 27.91 -11.92 -20.06
C GLY A 102 27.35 -11.82 -18.63
N ARG A 103 27.37 -12.94 -17.90
CA ARG A 103 26.93 -12.94 -16.50
C ARG A 103 27.89 -12.20 -15.58
N GLY A 104 29.19 -12.21 -15.88
CA GLY A 104 30.19 -11.41 -15.15
C GLY A 104 29.91 -9.90 -15.21
N ALA A 105 29.56 -9.38 -16.40
CA ALA A 105 29.16 -7.98 -16.56
C ALA A 105 27.88 -7.63 -15.78
N LEU A 106 26.89 -8.52 -15.78
CA LEU A 106 25.66 -8.33 -15.00
C LEU A 106 25.90 -8.41 -13.49
N ALA A 107 26.80 -9.27 -13.03
CA ALA A 107 27.19 -9.33 -11.62
C ALA A 107 27.88 -8.03 -11.17
N MET A 108 28.72 -7.43 -12.03
CA MET A 108 29.29 -6.10 -11.80
C MET A 108 28.23 -4.99 -11.78
N PHE A 109 27.23 -5.07 -12.65
CA PHE A 109 26.07 -4.18 -12.63
C PHE A 109 25.35 -4.24 -11.27
N TYR A 110 25.01 -5.44 -10.79
CA TYR A 110 24.36 -5.60 -9.48
C TYR A 110 25.24 -5.15 -8.31
N LEU A 111 26.53 -5.47 -8.34
CA LEU A 111 27.47 -5.01 -7.31
C LEU A 111 27.48 -3.48 -7.20
N SER A 112 27.50 -2.79 -8.35
CA SER A 112 27.46 -1.33 -8.40
C SER A 112 26.13 -0.79 -7.88
N LEU A 113 25.02 -1.40 -8.30
CA LEU A 113 23.67 -1.04 -7.89
C LEU A 113 23.47 -1.17 -6.37
N PHE A 114 23.82 -2.32 -5.78
CA PHE A 114 23.62 -2.56 -4.35
C PHE A 114 24.51 -1.67 -3.48
N ARG A 115 25.76 -1.40 -3.91
CA ARG A 115 26.62 -0.41 -3.25
C ARG A 115 26.01 0.99 -3.31
N ALA A 116 25.47 1.40 -4.46
CA ALA A 116 24.82 2.69 -4.60
C ALA A 116 23.57 2.82 -3.72
N HIS A 117 22.72 1.79 -3.66
CA HIS A 117 21.54 1.81 -2.80
C HIS A 117 21.88 1.82 -1.31
N ARG A 118 22.86 1.03 -0.88
CA ARG A 118 23.36 1.06 0.50
C ARG A 118 23.91 2.43 0.87
N ASP A 119 24.71 3.03 -0.01
CA ASP A 119 25.25 4.38 0.19
C ASP A 119 24.14 5.44 0.21
N ALA A 120 23.12 5.32 -0.65
CA ALA A 120 21.96 6.19 -0.60
C ALA A 120 21.20 6.05 0.72
N TYR A 121 20.93 4.84 1.19
CA TYR A 121 20.26 4.61 2.47
C TYR A 121 21.05 5.23 3.63
N ILE A 122 22.34 4.92 3.75
CA ILE A 122 23.17 5.34 4.88
C ILE A 122 23.50 6.84 4.82
N LYS A 123 23.94 7.34 3.66
CA LYS A 123 24.52 8.68 3.54
C LYS A 123 23.49 9.72 3.09
N ARG A 124 22.70 9.40 2.05
CA ARG A 124 21.76 10.36 1.46
C ARG A 124 20.51 10.52 2.32
N PHE A 125 19.96 9.41 2.81
CA PHE A 125 18.72 9.39 3.59
C PHE A 125 18.94 9.16 5.08
N ALA A 126 20.20 9.12 5.54
CA ALA A 126 20.56 8.98 6.97
C ALA A 126 19.86 7.79 7.67
N ARG A 127 19.62 6.70 6.95
CA ARG A 127 18.88 5.51 7.38
C ARG A 127 17.41 5.78 7.74
N ASP A 128 16.84 6.87 7.25
CA ASP A 128 15.48 7.31 7.55
C ASP A 128 14.64 7.44 6.26
N VAL A 129 14.12 6.30 5.79
CA VAL A 129 13.23 6.23 4.61
C VAL A 129 11.90 6.94 4.90
N VAL A 130 11.38 6.83 6.12
CA VAL A 130 10.14 7.50 6.53
C VAL A 130 10.30 9.02 6.50
N GLY A 131 11.42 9.53 7.04
CA GLY A 131 11.78 10.94 6.98
C GLY A 131 11.98 11.46 5.57
N ALA A 132 12.51 10.64 4.65
CA ALA A 132 12.62 11.01 3.24
C ALA A 132 11.25 11.18 2.56
N PHE A 133 10.28 10.28 2.80
CA PHE A 133 8.90 10.48 2.35
C PHE A 133 8.24 11.69 3.03
N ALA A 134 8.48 11.89 4.32
CA ALA A 134 7.98 13.07 5.06
C ALA A 134 8.52 14.38 4.48
N ASP A 135 9.76 14.41 4.00
CA ASP A 135 10.33 15.56 3.32
C ASP A 135 9.57 15.89 2.02
N LEU A 136 9.32 14.90 1.17
CA LEU A 136 8.53 15.06 -0.06
C LEU A 136 7.08 15.48 0.21
N ALA A 137 6.49 14.99 1.30
CA ALA A 137 5.15 15.34 1.74
C ALA A 137 5.05 16.81 2.14
N ARG A 138 5.98 17.27 3.00
CA ARG A 138 6.02 18.65 3.49
C ARG A 138 6.28 19.68 2.38
N THR A 139 7.00 19.32 1.33
CA THR A 139 7.23 20.21 0.17
C THR A 139 6.05 20.23 -0.82
N GLY A 140 5.03 19.40 -0.62
CA GLY A 140 3.83 19.34 -1.48
C GLY A 140 4.05 18.70 -2.85
N TYR A 141 5.21 18.08 -3.09
CA TYR A 141 5.46 17.31 -4.32
C TYR A 141 4.76 15.96 -4.30
N VAL A 142 4.62 15.39 -3.10
CA VAL A 142 3.95 14.12 -2.87
C VAL A 142 2.84 14.34 -1.86
N GLU A 143 1.65 13.82 -2.15
CA GLU A 143 0.64 13.61 -1.13
C GLU A 143 0.86 12.23 -0.51
N ILE A 144 0.85 12.14 0.83
CA ILE A 144 0.86 10.86 1.53
C ILE A 144 -0.54 10.51 2.04
N LEU A 145 -1.06 9.37 1.59
CA LEU A 145 -2.31 8.81 2.08
C LEU A 145 -2.07 7.94 3.31
N THR A 146 -3.03 7.94 4.23
CA THR A 146 -3.11 6.92 5.28
C THR A 146 -3.84 5.66 4.77
N SER A 147 -4.00 4.67 5.62
CA SER A 147 -4.91 3.54 5.44
C SER A 147 -5.50 3.12 6.80
N GLY A 148 -6.25 2.01 6.85
CA GLY A 148 -6.50 1.31 8.11
C GLY A 148 -5.16 0.90 8.74
N ALA A 149 -5.04 0.99 10.06
CA ALA A 149 -3.81 0.73 10.81
C ALA A 149 -3.01 -0.47 10.28
N THR A 150 -3.68 -1.61 10.12
CA THR A 150 -3.09 -2.86 9.63
C THR A 150 -3.64 -3.30 8.29
N HIS A 151 -4.16 -2.37 7.50
CA HIS A 151 -4.82 -2.67 6.24
C HIS A 151 -5.97 -3.67 6.41
N GLY A 152 -6.74 -3.54 7.51
CA GLY A 152 -7.87 -4.44 7.76
C GLY A 152 -9.01 -4.23 6.77
N TYR A 153 -9.66 -5.30 6.32
CA TYR A 153 -10.71 -5.24 5.30
C TYR A 153 -12.00 -4.61 5.86
N LEU A 154 -12.05 -3.27 5.83
CA LEU A 154 -13.00 -2.48 6.61
C LEU A 154 -14.48 -2.87 6.43
N PRO A 155 -15.00 -3.16 5.21
CA PRO A 155 -16.41 -3.51 5.03
C PRO A 155 -16.90 -4.74 5.81
N LEU A 156 -15.99 -5.66 6.16
CA LEU A 156 -16.33 -6.91 6.87
C LEU A 156 -16.02 -6.85 8.37
N LEU A 157 -15.45 -5.74 8.86
CA LEU A 157 -15.19 -5.51 10.27
C LEU A 157 -16.41 -4.89 10.95
N ASP A 158 -16.54 -5.10 12.25
CA ASP A 158 -17.54 -4.40 13.06
C ASP A 158 -17.14 -2.93 13.26
N THR A 159 -18.14 -2.06 13.48
CA THR A 159 -17.93 -0.60 13.58
C THR A 159 -16.85 -0.20 14.61
N PRO A 160 -16.77 -0.76 15.83
CA PRO A 160 -15.67 -0.51 16.75
C PRO A 160 -14.28 -0.74 16.15
N SER A 161 -14.10 -1.83 15.40
CA SER A 161 -12.82 -2.16 14.76
C SER A 161 -12.50 -1.22 13.61
N VAL A 162 -13.50 -0.81 12.81
CA VAL A 162 -13.31 0.20 11.76
C VAL A 162 -12.85 1.53 12.37
N HIS A 163 -13.47 1.98 13.47
CA HIS A 163 -13.02 3.16 14.19
C HIS A 163 -11.58 3.02 14.70
N ALA A 164 -11.21 1.88 15.30
CA ALA A 164 -9.85 1.66 15.77
C ALA A 164 -8.82 1.66 14.64
N GLN A 165 -9.12 1.01 13.50
CA GLN A 165 -8.28 0.99 12.31
C GLN A 165 -8.01 2.40 11.79
N LEU A 166 -9.03 3.26 11.73
CA LEU A 166 -8.92 4.64 11.25
C LEU A 166 -8.25 5.57 12.27
N ALA A 167 -8.58 5.44 13.56
CA ALA A 167 -8.00 6.24 14.64
C ALA A 167 -6.50 5.99 14.78
N VAL A 168 -6.09 4.72 14.87
CA VAL A 168 -4.68 4.35 14.97
C VAL A 168 -3.94 4.65 13.66
N GLY A 169 -4.59 4.44 12.51
CA GLY A 169 -3.99 4.71 11.22
C GLY A 169 -3.67 6.18 10.99
N THR A 170 -4.66 7.07 11.14
CA THR A 170 -4.48 8.53 11.01
C THR A 170 -3.46 9.08 12.01
N ARG A 171 -3.55 8.66 13.28
CA ARG A 171 -2.61 9.07 14.34
C ARG A 171 -1.17 8.63 14.05
N THR A 172 -0.99 7.40 13.55
CA THR A 172 0.33 6.87 13.18
C THR A 172 0.92 7.61 11.99
N THR A 173 0.13 7.83 10.93
CA THR A 173 0.57 8.60 9.76
C THR A 173 0.97 10.02 10.16
N ARG A 174 0.17 10.70 10.99
CA ARG A 174 0.51 12.03 11.54
C ARG A 174 1.83 12.00 12.31
N ARG A 175 2.02 11.03 13.20
CA ARG A 175 3.24 10.89 14.01
C ARG A 175 4.48 10.64 13.15
N ARG A 176 4.38 9.77 12.14
CA ARG A 176 5.53 9.30 11.34
C ARG A 176 5.89 10.24 10.20
N ILE A 177 4.89 10.83 9.53
CA ILE A 177 5.10 11.69 8.36
C ILE A 177 5.13 13.18 8.75
N GLY A 178 4.50 13.56 9.87
CA GLY A 178 4.45 14.95 10.32
C GLY A 178 3.50 15.84 9.51
N VAL A 179 2.53 15.25 8.80
CA VAL A 179 1.44 15.95 8.11
C VAL A 179 0.09 15.33 8.49
N GLU A 180 -0.97 16.13 8.40
CA GLU A 180 -2.34 15.63 8.58
C GLU A 180 -2.77 14.85 7.32
N PRO A 181 -3.01 13.52 7.39
CA PRO A 181 -3.47 12.78 6.22
C PRO A 181 -4.89 13.20 5.87
N ARG A 182 -5.09 13.70 4.64
CA ARG A 182 -6.41 14.03 4.10
C ARG A 182 -7.00 12.91 3.25
N GLY A 183 -6.17 12.25 2.46
CA GLY A 183 -6.59 11.11 1.67
C GLY A 183 -6.38 9.78 2.40
N ILE A 184 -7.19 8.80 2.06
CA ILE A 184 -7.04 7.41 2.51
C ILE A 184 -7.02 6.46 1.32
N TRP A 185 -6.07 5.53 1.34
CA TRP A 185 -6.19 4.30 0.59
C TRP A 185 -7.03 3.32 1.42
N LEU A 186 -8.30 3.11 1.03
CA LEU A 186 -9.11 2.07 1.65
C LEU A 186 -8.45 0.72 1.38
N PRO A 187 -8.29 -0.15 2.40
CA PRO A 187 -7.75 -1.47 2.17
C PRO A 187 -8.50 -2.17 1.04
N GLU A 188 -7.77 -2.49 -0.04
CA GLU A 188 -8.29 -3.14 -1.24
C GLU A 188 -9.32 -2.33 -2.04
N CYS A 189 -9.31 -1.00 -1.90
CA CYS A 189 -10.40 -0.12 -2.35
C CYS A 189 -11.78 -0.65 -1.91
N ALA A 190 -11.82 -1.40 -0.80
CA ALA A 190 -13.02 -2.08 -0.35
C ALA A 190 -13.94 -1.09 0.36
N TYR A 191 -15.16 -1.01 -0.12
CA TYR A 191 -16.14 -0.03 0.31
C TYR A 191 -17.49 -0.71 0.57
N ALA A 192 -18.17 -0.23 1.60
CA ALA A 192 -19.58 -0.48 1.86
C ALA A 192 -20.27 0.86 2.22
N PRO A 193 -21.52 1.09 1.81
CA PRO A 193 -22.25 2.31 2.13
C PRO A 193 -22.29 2.63 3.63
N GLY A 194 -22.03 3.90 3.96
CA GLY A 194 -21.90 4.41 5.33
C GLY A 194 -20.45 4.52 5.80
N LEU A 195 -19.49 3.86 5.13
CA LEU A 195 -18.06 4.01 5.45
C LEU A 195 -17.60 5.46 5.25
N GLU A 196 -18.09 6.14 4.21
CA GLU A 196 -17.83 7.55 3.91
C GLU A 196 -18.11 8.49 5.10
N GLU A 197 -19.17 8.23 5.87
CA GLU A 197 -19.52 9.02 7.06
C GLU A 197 -18.50 8.80 8.17
N ILE A 198 -18.02 7.57 8.35
CA ILE A 198 -16.96 7.27 9.33
C ILE A 198 -15.65 7.94 8.91
N LEU A 199 -15.28 7.88 7.63
CA LEU A 199 -14.08 8.57 7.11
C LEU A 199 -14.14 10.08 7.38
N GLU A 200 -15.30 10.70 7.18
CA GLU A 200 -15.53 12.12 7.44
C GLU A 200 -15.30 12.50 8.91
N LEU A 201 -15.70 11.64 9.86
CA LEU A 201 -15.45 11.85 11.30
C LEU A 201 -13.95 11.89 11.64
N PHE A 202 -13.10 11.26 10.83
CA PHE A 202 -11.65 11.28 10.97
C PHE A 202 -10.97 12.38 10.14
N GLY A 203 -11.74 13.29 9.52
CA GLY A 203 -11.22 14.40 8.72
C GLY A 203 -10.66 14.00 7.36
N LEU A 204 -10.88 12.74 6.95
CA LEU A 204 -10.49 12.26 5.64
C LEU A 204 -11.44 12.83 4.59
N THR A 205 -10.90 13.23 3.44
CA THR A 205 -11.66 13.98 2.42
C THR A 205 -11.78 13.25 1.10
N HIS A 206 -10.96 12.22 0.86
CA HIS A 206 -11.07 11.43 -0.35
C HIS A 206 -10.47 10.03 -0.24
N PHE A 207 -10.96 9.15 -1.11
CA PHE A 207 -10.47 7.79 -1.27
C PHE A 207 -10.62 7.31 -2.71
N PHE A 208 -10.08 6.12 -2.99
CA PHE A 208 -10.03 5.52 -4.32
C PHE A 208 -10.96 4.32 -4.44
N ILE A 209 -11.57 4.15 -5.61
CA ILE A 209 -12.49 3.04 -5.91
C ILE A 209 -12.18 2.40 -7.25
N ASP A 210 -12.60 1.14 -7.41
CA ASP A 210 -12.73 0.55 -8.73
C ASP A 210 -13.92 1.19 -9.47
N PRO A 211 -13.81 1.52 -10.77
CA PRO A 211 -14.89 2.14 -11.53
C PRO A 211 -16.18 1.32 -11.55
N ALA A 212 -16.12 0.00 -11.31
CA ALA A 212 -17.32 -0.83 -11.19
C ALA A 212 -18.27 -0.36 -10.07
N LEU A 213 -17.76 0.25 -9.00
CA LEU A 213 -18.57 0.73 -7.87
C LEU A 213 -19.40 1.98 -8.22
N LEU A 214 -19.10 2.67 -9.32
CA LEU A 214 -19.92 3.79 -9.83
C LEU A 214 -21.15 3.32 -10.64
N GLY A 215 -21.21 2.03 -11.01
CA GLY A 215 -22.17 1.46 -11.97
C GLY A 215 -23.49 0.91 -11.38
N SER A 216 -24.35 0.43 -12.29
CA SER A 216 -25.76 0.07 -12.04
C SER A 216 -26.04 -1.40 -11.71
N GLU A 217 -25.09 -2.33 -11.94
CA GLU A 217 -25.30 -3.74 -11.62
C GLU A 217 -25.01 -4.01 -10.14
N ARG A 218 -26.08 -4.03 -9.35
CA ARG A 218 -26.07 -4.38 -7.94
C ARG A 218 -25.56 -5.81 -7.77
N LEU A 219 -24.45 -5.99 -7.04
CA LEU A 219 -23.98 -7.32 -6.64
C LEU A 219 -25.11 -8.06 -5.92
N VAL A 220 -25.42 -9.27 -6.40
CA VAL A 220 -26.45 -10.14 -5.81
C VAL A 220 -25.84 -10.81 -4.57
N GLY A 221 -26.21 -10.36 -3.37
CA GLY A 221 -25.71 -10.89 -2.10
C GLY A 221 -26.23 -10.12 -0.88
N GLN A 222 -25.88 -10.57 0.33
CA GLN A 222 -26.08 -9.75 1.54
C GLN A 222 -25.22 -8.49 1.40
N THR A 223 -25.85 -7.32 1.53
CA THR A 223 -25.13 -6.05 1.48
C THR A 223 -24.80 -5.61 2.89
N HIS A 224 -23.53 -5.42 3.20
CA HIS A 224 -23.14 -4.83 4.46
C HIS A 224 -23.38 -3.33 4.39
N ARG A 225 -24.05 -2.79 5.40
CA ARG A 225 -24.29 -1.36 5.53
C ARG A 225 -23.92 -0.95 6.94
N PHE A 226 -23.06 0.05 7.06
CA PHE A 226 -22.83 0.68 8.35
C PHE A 226 -24.09 1.47 8.73
N GLU A 227 -24.53 1.33 9.98
CA GLU A 227 -25.68 2.11 10.48
C GLU A 227 -25.31 3.60 10.54
N ALA A 228 -25.96 4.40 9.71
CA ALA A 228 -25.70 5.83 9.56
C ALA A 228 -26.15 6.64 10.79
N ARG A 229 -25.32 7.59 11.22
CA ARG A 229 -25.75 8.70 12.11
C ARG A 229 -25.55 10.00 11.37
N ARG A 230 -26.66 10.57 10.90
CA ARG A 230 -26.74 11.91 10.30
C ARG A 230 -25.86 12.89 11.06
N SER A 231 -24.83 13.40 10.41
CA SER A 231 -24.00 14.48 10.94
C SER A 231 -23.80 15.53 9.85
N GLY A 232 -24.57 16.62 9.95
CA GLY A 232 -24.34 17.84 9.18
C GLY A 232 -25.53 18.32 8.33
N PRO A 233 -25.61 19.64 8.04
CA PRO A 233 -26.46 20.15 6.97
C PRO A 233 -25.92 19.58 5.66
N GLY A 234 -26.66 18.66 5.03
CA GLY A 234 -26.21 18.00 3.79
C GLY A 234 -25.73 19.02 2.75
N ILE A 235 -24.61 18.74 2.10
CA ILE A 235 -24.12 19.59 0.99
C ILE A 235 -25.15 19.52 -0.15
N ALA A 236 -25.67 20.67 -0.55
CA ALA A 236 -26.60 20.78 -1.66
C ALA A 236 -25.86 20.59 -3.00
N ALA A 237 -25.70 19.34 -3.42
CA ALA A 237 -25.16 18.93 -4.72
C ALA A 237 -26.09 17.88 -5.34
N PRO A 238 -26.31 17.90 -6.67
CA PRO A 238 -27.16 16.90 -7.33
C PRO A 238 -26.50 15.51 -7.30
N ILE A 239 -27.30 14.48 -7.05
CA ILE A 239 -26.90 13.09 -7.27
C ILE A 239 -26.98 12.82 -8.77
N VAL A 240 -25.91 12.27 -9.33
CA VAL A 240 -25.79 11.92 -10.74
C VAL A 240 -26.28 10.48 -10.94
N ASP A 241 -27.09 10.28 -11.97
CA ASP A 241 -27.55 8.94 -12.35
C ASP A 241 -26.36 8.04 -12.76
N HIS A 242 -26.44 6.74 -12.45
CA HIS A 242 -25.37 5.78 -12.72
C HIS A 242 -24.93 5.69 -14.19
N ASP A 243 -25.81 6.02 -15.15
CA ASP A 243 -25.48 6.03 -16.59
C ASP A 243 -24.73 7.30 -17.03
N LYS A 244 -24.60 8.29 -16.14
CA LYS A 244 -23.98 9.60 -16.40
C LYS A 244 -22.70 9.85 -15.60
N VAL A 245 -22.27 8.88 -14.79
CA VAL A 245 -20.99 8.95 -14.08
C VAL A 245 -19.82 8.87 -15.07
N ASP A 246 -18.77 9.62 -14.78
CA ASP A 246 -17.56 9.75 -15.59
C ASP A 246 -16.34 9.46 -14.71
N VAL A 247 -15.60 8.40 -15.04
CA VAL A 247 -14.39 7.98 -14.29
C VAL A 247 -13.28 9.03 -14.31
N LEU A 248 -13.37 10.03 -15.19
CA LEU A 248 -12.46 11.17 -15.24
C LEU A 248 -12.84 12.29 -14.26
N ARG A 249 -13.75 12.03 -13.33
CA ARG A 249 -14.22 13.00 -12.34
C ARG A 249 -14.33 12.40 -10.94
N PRO A 250 -13.96 13.18 -9.91
CA PRO A 250 -14.28 12.85 -8.54
C PRO A 250 -15.76 13.17 -8.23
N TYR A 251 -16.37 12.41 -7.32
CA TYR A 251 -17.75 12.62 -6.85
C TYR A 251 -17.80 12.65 -5.33
N LEU A 252 -18.62 13.52 -4.75
CA LEU A 252 -18.98 13.39 -3.33
C LEU A 252 -19.82 12.11 -3.15
N VAL A 253 -19.61 11.38 -2.05
CA VAL A 253 -20.33 10.14 -1.81
C VAL A 253 -21.59 10.42 -1.00
N ARG A 254 -22.76 10.10 -1.59
CA ARG A 254 -24.08 10.23 -0.94
C ARG A 254 -24.24 11.60 -0.28
N ASP A 255 -24.45 11.68 1.03
CA ASP A 255 -24.60 12.95 1.76
C ASP A 255 -23.29 13.48 2.37
N SER A 256 -22.22 12.67 2.40
CA SER A 256 -20.92 12.99 2.99
C SER A 256 -20.16 14.06 2.20
N SER A 257 -19.20 14.74 2.85
CA SER A 257 -18.21 15.61 2.20
C SER A 257 -17.00 14.87 1.63
N VAL A 258 -16.94 13.54 1.77
CA VAL A 258 -15.85 12.71 1.27
C VAL A 258 -16.02 12.44 -0.23
N ALA A 259 -14.93 12.63 -1.00
CA ALA A 259 -14.90 12.40 -2.43
C ALA A 259 -14.38 10.99 -2.77
N ALA A 260 -15.07 10.29 -3.65
CA ALA A 260 -14.56 9.09 -4.30
C ALA A 260 -13.89 9.43 -5.63
N VAL A 261 -12.71 8.86 -5.86
CA VAL A 261 -11.93 9.01 -7.09
C VAL A 261 -11.79 7.63 -7.74
N ALA A 262 -12.39 7.46 -8.91
CA ALA A 262 -12.26 6.20 -9.64
C ALA A 262 -10.90 6.11 -10.33
N ARG A 263 -10.27 4.94 -10.23
CA ARG A 263 -9.13 4.59 -11.09
C ARG A 263 -9.62 4.41 -12.53
N HIS A 264 -8.77 4.76 -13.49
CA HIS A 264 -9.03 4.46 -14.89
C HIS A 264 -8.55 3.04 -15.23
N ASP A 265 -9.48 2.11 -15.38
CA ASP A 265 -9.26 0.68 -15.63
C ASP A 265 -8.37 0.41 -16.85
N LYS A 266 -8.68 0.99 -18.02
CA LYS A 266 -7.95 0.71 -19.28
C LYS A 266 -6.52 1.23 -19.26
N VAL A 267 -6.34 2.48 -18.82
CA VAL A 267 -4.99 3.09 -18.72
C VAL A 267 -4.16 2.38 -17.65
N SER A 268 -4.75 2.06 -16.49
CA SER A 268 -4.05 1.26 -15.46
C SER A 268 -3.74 -0.15 -15.97
N GLY A 269 -4.69 -0.77 -16.69
CA GLY A 269 -4.55 -2.10 -17.28
C GLY A 269 -3.42 -2.22 -18.30
N GLN A 270 -3.04 -1.13 -18.96
CA GLN A 270 -1.89 -1.09 -19.87
C GLN A 270 -0.55 -1.33 -19.15
N VAL A 271 -0.49 -1.13 -17.83
CA VAL A 271 0.69 -1.49 -17.02
C VAL A 271 0.45 -2.82 -16.31
N TRP A 272 -0.74 -3.01 -15.72
CA TRP A 272 -1.02 -4.13 -14.82
C TRP A 272 -1.44 -5.44 -15.49
N SER A 273 -1.78 -5.42 -16.79
CA SER A 273 -2.19 -6.64 -17.48
C SER A 273 -1.08 -7.68 -17.52
N ALA A 274 -1.34 -8.88 -17.01
CA ALA A 274 -0.41 -10.01 -17.10
C ALA A 274 -0.11 -10.45 -18.54
N MET A 275 -0.97 -10.08 -19.51
CA MET A 275 -0.81 -10.46 -20.92
C MET A 275 -0.28 -9.34 -21.81
N MET A 276 -0.71 -8.10 -21.56
CA MET A 276 -0.43 -6.95 -22.43
C MET A 276 0.30 -5.81 -21.72
N GLY A 277 0.59 -5.98 -20.43
CA GLY A 277 1.26 -4.96 -19.62
C GLY A 277 2.73 -4.83 -19.96
N TYR A 278 3.26 -3.61 -19.87
CA TYR A 278 4.69 -3.36 -20.11
C TYR A 278 5.63 -4.30 -19.33
N PRO A 279 5.39 -4.65 -18.05
CA PRO A 279 6.28 -5.54 -17.29
C PRO A 279 6.54 -6.91 -17.95
N GLY A 280 5.65 -7.38 -18.83
CA GLY A 280 5.80 -8.64 -19.56
C GLY A 280 6.71 -8.56 -20.79
N ASP A 281 7.30 -7.41 -21.11
CA ASP A 281 8.17 -7.26 -22.28
C ASP A 281 9.39 -8.18 -22.20
N ALA A 282 9.70 -8.82 -23.33
CA ALA A 282 10.80 -9.75 -23.48
C ALA A 282 12.17 -9.22 -23.04
N ALA A 283 12.40 -7.90 -23.07
CA ALA A 283 13.65 -7.26 -22.69
C ALA A 283 13.80 -7.05 -21.17
N TYR A 284 12.71 -7.00 -20.42
CA TYR A 284 12.75 -6.68 -18.99
C TYR A 284 13.23 -7.85 -18.14
N ARG A 285 13.78 -7.52 -16.96
CA ARG A 285 14.34 -8.52 -16.04
C ARG A 285 13.27 -9.53 -15.61
N GLU A 286 13.57 -10.82 -15.76
CA GLU A 286 12.73 -11.91 -15.27
C GLU A 286 12.81 -11.99 -13.74
N PHE A 287 11.68 -11.81 -13.07
CA PHE A 287 11.61 -11.83 -11.61
C PHE A 287 11.81 -13.22 -11.01
N HIS A 288 11.28 -14.25 -11.67
CA HIS A 288 11.16 -15.60 -11.11
C HIS A 288 12.42 -16.45 -11.31
N ARG A 289 13.28 -16.10 -12.27
CA ARG A 289 14.52 -16.83 -12.53
C ARG A 289 15.67 -16.26 -11.70
N LYS A 290 16.09 -17.05 -10.72
CA LYS A 290 17.19 -16.75 -9.82
C LYS A 290 18.38 -17.68 -10.11
N ASP A 291 19.59 -17.19 -9.83
CA ASP A 291 20.80 -18.01 -9.86
C ASP A 291 20.78 -19.01 -8.69
N ASP A 292 21.11 -20.27 -8.95
CA ASP A 292 21.01 -21.34 -7.97
C ASP A 292 21.98 -21.20 -6.79
N THR A 293 23.06 -20.40 -6.95
CA THR A 293 24.06 -20.20 -5.91
C THR A 293 23.76 -18.97 -5.07
N THR A 294 23.48 -17.83 -5.71
CA THR A 294 23.37 -16.54 -5.01
C THR A 294 21.94 -16.01 -4.92
N GLY A 295 21.02 -16.53 -5.73
CA GLY A 295 19.65 -16.03 -5.82
C GLY A 295 19.50 -14.74 -6.65
N LEU A 296 20.57 -14.22 -7.26
CA LEU A 296 20.53 -13.02 -8.09
C LEU A 296 19.89 -13.30 -9.47
N ARG A 297 19.35 -12.25 -10.10
CA ARG A 297 18.47 -12.37 -11.30
C ARG A 297 19.20 -11.90 -12.56
N TYR A 298 19.70 -12.83 -13.38
CA TYR A 298 20.53 -12.52 -14.57
C TYR A 298 19.82 -12.62 -15.92
N TRP A 299 18.52 -12.88 -15.92
CA TRP A 299 17.76 -13.20 -17.12
C TRP A 299 16.66 -12.21 -17.38
N ARG A 300 16.22 -12.15 -18.64
CA ARG A 300 15.07 -11.36 -19.08
C ARG A 300 13.86 -12.24 -19.34
N VAL A 301 12.67 -11.65 -19.33
CA VAL A 301 11.39 -12.34 -19.55
C VAL A 301 11.44 -13.19 -20.82
N THR A 302 12.11 -12.72 -21.89
CA THR A 302 12.31 -13.44 -23.16
C THR A 302 11.03 -13.69 -23.95
N ASP A 303 10.11 -14.42 -23.36
CA ASP A 303 8.73 -14.62 -23.76
C ASP A 303 7.98 -15.11 -22.51
N VAL A 304 6.73 -14.66 -22.34
CA VAL A 304 5.89 -15.06 -21.20
C VAL A 304 5.55 -16.55 -21.19
N ASN A 305 5.62 -17.22 -22.35
CA ASN A 305 5.33 -18.65 -22.52
C ASN A 305 6.57 -19.54 -22.41
N VAL A 306 7.77 -18.96 -22.35
CA VAL A 306 9.02 -19.72 -22.21
C VAL A 306 9.24 -20.06 -20.74
N GLY A 307 9.51 -21.33 -20.44
CA GLY A 307 9.84 -21.79 -19.09
C GLY A 307 11.19 -21.23 -18.59
N LEU A 308 11.42 -21.29 -17.27
CA LEU A 308 12.58 -20.65 -16.64
C LEU A 308 13.93 -21.06 -17.27
N GLY A 309 14.11 -22.33 -17.63
CA GLY A 309 15.36 -22.80 -18.26
C GLY A 309 15.69 -22.14 -19.62
N GLY A 310 14.68 -21.67 -20.35
CA GLY A 310 14.83 -21.09 -21.70
C GLY A 310 15.02 -19.57 -21.73
N LYS A 311 15.01 -18.89 -20.58
CA LYS A 311 15.17 -17.43 -20.53
C LYS A 311 16.57 -17.00 -21.00
N ALA A 312 16.65 -15.97 -21.82
CA ALA A 312 17.89 -15.35 -22.28
C ALA A 312 18.49 -14.43 -21.21
N LEU A 313 19.77 -14.07 -21.37
CA LEU A 313 20.43 -13.13 -20.47
C LEU A 313 19.81 -11.74 -20.56
N TYR A 314 19.76 -11.07 -19.41
CA TYR A 314 19.29 -9.70 -19.30
C TYR A 314 20.29 -8.71 -19.92
N SER A 315 19.77 -7.64 -20.52
CA SER A 315 20.58 -6.54 -21.08
C SER A 315 20.02 -5.21 -20.57
N PRO A 316 20.72 -4.53 -19.63
CA PRO A 316 20.27 -3.24 -19.11
C PRO A 316 20.07 -2.19 -20.21
N GLY A 317 20.89 -2.23 -21.27
CA GLY A 317 20.78 -1.33 -22.41
C GLY A 317 19.50 -1.54 -23.22
N GLU A 318 19.18 -2.79 -23.57
CA GLU A 318 17.94 -3.11 -24.30
C GLU A 318 16.69 -2.78 -23.48
N ALA A 319 16.74 -3.09 -22.18
CA ALA A 319 15.67 -2.75 -21.25
C ALA A 319 15.44 -1.24 -21.17
N ALA A 320 16.51 -0.43 -21.12
CA ALA A 320 16.43 1.04 -21.12
C ALA A 320 15.81 1.61 -22.40
N GLU A 321 16.06 1.02 -23.57
CA GLU A 321 15.40 1.39 -24.82
C GLU A 321 13.89 1.07 -24.78
N ARG A 322 13.51 -0.09 -24.22
CA ARG A 322 12.09 -0.45 -24.01
C ARG A 322 11.39 0.47 -23.04
N VAL A 323 12.04 0.84 -21.93
CA VAL A 323 11.54 1.85 -20.99
C VAL A 323 11.18 3.15 -21.70
N ARG A 324 12.02 3.62 -22.63
CA ARG A 324 11.73 4.83 -23.43
C ARG A 324 10.48 4.65 -24.27
N SER A 325 10.42 3.58 -25.07
CA SER A 325 9.27 3.30 -25.93
C SER A 325 7.97 3.16 -25.15
N HIS A 326 7.98 2.50 -23.99
CA HIS A 326 6.79 2.31 -23.15
C HIS A 326 6.37 3.58 -22.43
N ALA A 327 7.32 4.43 -22.02
CA ALA A 327 7.00 5.73 -21.44
C ALA A 327 6.32 6.63 -22.48
N ASP A 328 6.87 6.70 -23.70
CA ASP A 328 6.32 7.50 -24.80
C ASP A 328 4.90 7.04 -25.15
N HIS A 329 4.71 5.72 -25.29
CA HIS A 329 3.41 5.13 -25.55
C HIS A 329 2.40 5.40 -24.42
N PHE A 330 2.80 5.31 -23.15
CA PHE A 330 1.90 5.58 -22.03
C PHE A 330 1.46 7.05 -21.96
N VAL A 331 2.37 7.99 -22.19
CA VAL A 331 2.02 9.42 -22.26
C VAL A 331 1.07 9.68 -23.43
N GLN A 332 1.30 9.04 -24.58
CA GLN A 332 0.39 9.14 -25.71
C GLN A 332 -1.00 8.59 -25.38
N LEU A 333 -1.09 7.43 -24.72
CA LEU A 333 -2.34 6.85 -24.25
C LEU A 333 -3.09 7.79 -23.29
N ILE A 334 -2.39 8.46 -22.38
CA ILE A 334 -2.97 9.49 -21.49
C ILE A 334 -3.60 10.62 -22.31
N ARG A 335 -2.86 11.17 -23.29
CA ARG A 335 -3.30 12.27 -24.14
C ARG A 335 -4.54 11.87 -24.96
N GLU A 336 -4.52 10.69 -25.57
CA GLU A 336 -5.62 10.15 -26.36
C GLU A 336 -6.87 9.91 -25.51
N THR A 337 -6.69 9.32 -24.33
CA THR A 337 -7.79 9.08 -23.38
C THR A 337 -8.49 10.37 -23.00
N LEU A 338 -7.73 11.41 -22.64
CA LEU A 338 -8.28 12.71 -22.29
C LEU A 338 -8.91 13.43 -23.49
N ALA A 339 -8.36 13.26 -24.71
CA ALA A 339 -8.89 13.85 -25.93
C ALA A 339 -10.20 13.18 -26.40
N ALA A 340 -10.38 11.89 -26.12
CA ALA A 340 -11.54 11.10 -26.54
C ALA A 340 -12.82 11.35 -25.71
N ARG A 341 -12.73 12.13 -24.62
CA ARG A 341 -13.90 12.39 -23.76
C ARG A 341 -14.99 13.17 -24.49
N LYS A 342 -16.25 12.79 -24.23
CA LYS A 342 -17.44 13.41 -24.85
C LYS A 342 -17.68 14.83 -24.33
N ASP A 343 -17.55 15.03 -23.02
CA ASP A 343 -17.73 16.34 -22.39
C ASP A 343 -16.38 17.02 -22.15
N ARG A 344 -16.11 18.07 -22.91
CA ARG A 344 -14.92 18.93 -22.78
C ARG A 344 -15.22 20.28 -22.15
N SER A 345 -16.46 20.51 -21.70
CA SER A 345 -16.86 21.76 -21.03
C SER A 345 -16.25 21.90 -19.63
N ARG A 346 -15.79 20.78 -19.05
CA ARG A 346 -15.15 20.70 -17.75
C ARG A 346 -13.75 20.08 -17.87
N SER A 347 -12.88 20.41 -16.91
CA SER A 347 -11.57 19.79 -16.78
C SER A 347 -11.72 18.33 -16.34
N ALA A 348 -10.88 17.45 -16.87
CA ALA A 348 -10.84 16.03 -16.50
C ALA A 348 -9.66 15.75 -15.55
N LEU A 349 -9.86 14.78 -14.64
CA LEU A 349 -8.82 14.18 -13.82
C LEU A 349 -8.66 12.71 -14.22
N LEU A 350 -7.60 12.38 -14.96
CA LEU A 350 -7.25 11.00 -15.25
C LEU A 350 -6.43 10.43 -14.08
N THR A 351 -7.01 9.50 -13.32
CA THR A 351 -6.34 8.87 -12.18
C THR A 351 -5.93 7.43 -12.50
N VAL A 352 -4.67 7.09 -12.27
CA VAL A 352 -4.17 5.71 -12.35
C VAL A 352 -3.62 5.28 -11.00
N THR A 353 -3.86 4.03 -10.63
CA THR A 353 -3.51 3.47 -9.31
C THR A 353 -2.73 2.18 -9.49
N PHE A 354 -1.66 2.00 -8.72
CA PHE A 354 -0.81 0.81 -8.77
C PHE A 354 -0.26 0.46 -7.39
N ASP A 355 0.04 -0.81 -7.15
CA ASP A 355 0.91 -1.18 -6.03
C ASP A 355 2.31 -0.60 -6.27
N ALA A 356 2.91 0.00 -5.23
CA ALA A 356 4.21 0.65 -5.33
C ALA A 356 5.30 -0.37 -5.64
N GLU A 357 5.23 -1.56 -5.04
CA GLU A 357 6.18 -2.66 -5.21
C GLU A 357 6.18 -3.22 -6.64
N LEU A 358 5.20 -2.84 -7.48
CA LEU A 358 5.31 -3.07 -8.92
C LEU A 358 6.57 -2.43 -9.48
N PHE A 359 6.90 -1.21 -9.06
CA PHE A 359 7.99 -0.42 -9.62
C PHE A 359 9.31 -0.73 -8.90
N GLY A 360 10.23 -1.37 -9.62
CA GLY A 360 11.58 -1.69 -9.18
C GLY A 360 11.74 -3.09 -8.55
N HIS A 361 10.72 -3.57 -7.82
CA HIS A 361 10.73 -4.92 -7.27
C HIS A 361 10.22 -5.97 -8.29
N TRP A 362 8.91 -5.97 -8.58
CA TRP A 362 8.32 -6.91 -9.57
C TRP A 362 8.74 -6.58 -11.00
N TRP A 363 8.58 -5.31 -11.39
CA TRP A 363 9.08 -4.76 -12.66
C TRP A 363 10.31 -3.91 -12.38
N PHE A 364 11.49 -4.48 -12.62
CA PHE A 364 12.77 -3.88 -12.23
C PHE A 364 13.00 -2.49 -12.80
N GLU A 365 12.58 -2.26 -14.04
CA GLU A 365 12.74 -1.01 -14.76
C GLU A 365 11.62 -0.01 -14.50
N GLY A 366 10.64 -0.37 -13.66
CA GLY A 366 9.44 0.42 -13.43
C GLY A 366 9.72 1.82 -12.87
N VAL A 367 10.74 1.98 -12.03
CA VAL A 367 11.11 3.31 -11.50
C VAL A 367 11.71 4.20 -12.59
N ASP A 368 12.51 3.63 -13.50
CA ASP A 368 13.06 4.39 -14.64
C ASP A 368 11.93 4.83 -15.59
N TRP A 369 10.97 3.94 -15.85
CA TRP A 369 9.77 4.28 -16.61
C TRP A 369 8.95 5.38 -15.95
N LEU A 370 8.74 5.28 -14.62
CA LEU A 370 8.03 6.28 -13.84
C LEU A 370 8.71 7.65 -13.96
N GLY A 371 10.03 7.68 -13.84
CA GLY A 371 10.84 8.89 -14.00
C GLY A 371 10.73 9.50 -15.39
N ARG A 372 10.56 8.70 -16.45
CA ARG A 372 10.35 9.22 -17.80
C ARG A 372 8.97 9.82 -17.97
N ILE A 373 7.92 9.12 -17.55
CA ILE A 373 6.55 9.63 -17.72
C ILE A 373 6.34 10.91 -16.91
N LEU A 374 6.87 11.01 -15.69
CA LEU A 374 6.72 12.21 -14.86
C LEU A 374 7.43 13.42 -15.47
N ARG A 375 8.61 13.23 -16.06
CA ARG A 375 9.34 14.29 -16.76
C ARG A 375 8.58 14.77 -18.00
N GLU A 376 8.11 13.85 -18.82
CA GLU A 376 7.37 14.20 -20.03
C GLU A 376 6.02 14.85 -19.71
N LEU A 377 5.31 14.38 -18.68
CA LEU A 377 4.06 14.99 -18.22
C LEU A 377 4.28 16.41 -17.69
N ALA A 378 5.33 16.63 -16.90
CA ALA A 378 5.67 17.96 -16.38
C ALA A 378 6.08 18.94 -17.49
N ALA A 379 6.70 18.46 -18.57
CA ALA A 379 7.15 19.30 -19.68
C ALA A 379 6.06 19.56 -20.73
N ASN A 380 5.34 18.50 -21.14
CA ASN A 380 4.52 18.51 -22.36
C ASN A 380 3.16 17.79 -22.19
N GLY A 381 2.77 17.40 -20.98
CA GLY A 381 1.56 16.61 -20.74
C GLY A 381 0.41 17.39 -20.09
N PRO A 382 -0.70 16.69 -19.81
CA PRO A 382 -1.67 17.14 -18.82
C PRO A 382 -0.97 17.43 -17.49
N ARG A 383 -1.46 18.41 -16.74
CA ARG A 383 -0.78 18.85 -15.51
C ARG A 383 -0.72 17.69 -14.51
N PRO A 384 0.48 17.27 -14.06
CA PRO A 384 0.59 16.31 -12.97
C PRO A 384 0.11 16.98 -11.68
N VAL A 385 -0.75 16.30 -10.92
CA VAL A 385 -1.32 16.81 -9.66
C VAL A 385 -1.25 15.76 -8.57
N THR A 386 -1.21 16.21 -7.31
CA THR A 386 -1.70 15.34 -6.23
C THR A 386 -3.23 15.37 -6.24
N VAL A 387 -3.86 14.33 -5.70
CA VAL A 387 -5.33 14.26 -5.71
C VAL A 387 -5.90 15.33 -4.78
N ASP A 388 -5.27 15.53 -3.63
CA ASP A 388 -5.60 16.60 -2.69
C ASP A 388 -5.46 18.01 -3.27
N GLU A 389 -4.39 18.28 -4.03
CA GLU A 389 -4.20 19.55 -4.77
C GLU A 389 -5.38 19.79 -5.73
N TRP A 390 -5.71 18.78 -6.54
CA TRP A 390 -6.81 18.89 -7.49
C TRP A 390 -8.15 19.14 -6.81
N LEU A 391 -8.47 18.40 -5.74
CA LEU A 391 -9.75 18.52 -5.05
C LEU A 391 -9.93 19.87 -4.35
N ARG A 392 -8.84 20.52 -3.91
CA ARG A 392 -8.89 21.89 -3.37
C ARG A 392 -9.16 22.92 -4.48
N GLU A 393 -8.53 22.75 -5.64
CA GLU A 393 -8.69 23.68 -6.77
C GLU A 393 -10.03 23.50 -7.50
N GLN A 394 -10.48 22.26 -7.64
CA GLN A 394 -11.70 21.86 -8.35
C GLN A 394 -12.52 20.90 -7.47
N PRO A 395 -13.16 21.42 -6.40
CA PRO A 395 -13.98 20.60 -5.52
C PRO A 395 -15.14 19.96 -6.29
N PRO A 396 -15.46 18.67 -6.05
CA PRO A 396 -16.57 18.01 -6.72
C PRO A 396 -17.88 18.75 -6.45
N ARG A 397 -18.70 18.91 -7.50
CA ARG A 397 -20.00 19.60 -7.42
C ARG A 397 -21.18 18.66 -7.62
N GLU A 398 -20.89 17.38 -7.74
CA GLU A 398 -21.82 16.30 -8.06
C GLU A 398 -21.62 15.17 -7.05
N ARG A 399 -22.70 14.46 -6.75
CA ARG A 399 -22.73 13.32 -5.84
C ARG A 399 -22.93 12.04 -6.63
N ALA A 400 -22.38 10.94 -6.13
CA ALA A 400 -22.63 9.60 -6.63
C ALA A 400 -23.05 8.67 -5.49
N GLU A 401 -23.92 7.72 -5.81
CA GLU A 401 -24.15 6.55 -4.95
C GLU A 401 -23.18 5.45 -5.38
N LEU A 402 -22.40 4.95 -4.41
CA LEU A 402 -21.47 3.86 -4.66
C LEU A 402 -22.09 2.52 -4.28
N GLN A 403 -21.87 1.51 -5.12
CA GLN A 403 -22.14 0.13 -4.76
C GLN A 403 -21.07 -0.37 -3.78
N GLU A 404 -21.46 -1.33 -2.94
CA GLU A 404 -20.51 -2.10 -2.14
C GLU A 404 -19.62 -2.95 -3.04
N GLY A 405 -18.33 -3.08 -2.72
CA GLY A 405 -17.40 -3.83 -3.54
C GLY A 405 -15.94 -3.59 -3.17
N SER A 406 -15.03 -4.02 -4.03
CA SER A 406 -13.58 -3.78 -3.91
C SER A 406 -12.92 -3.73 -5.29
N TRP A 407 -11.62 -3.47 -5.35
CA TRP A 407 -10.84 -3.64 -6.60
C TRP A 407 -10.33 -5.07 -6.84
N GLY A 408 -10.74 -6.01 -5.98
CA GLY A 408 -10.33 -7.41 -6.05
C GLY A 408 -11.03 -8.17 -7.16
N LYS A 409 -10.83 -9.49 -7.18
CA LYS A 409 -11.52 -10.36 -8.15
C LYS A 409 -13.03 -10.17 -8.06
N ASN A 410 -13.69 -10.07 -9.21
CA ASN A 410 -15.14 -9.85 -9.37
C ASN A 410 -15.67 -8.51 -8.82
N ASN A 411 -14.80 -7.60 -8.37
CA ASN A 411 -15.16 -6.35 -7.71
C ASN A 411 -16.03 -6.52 -6.45
N ASP A 412 -15.93 -7.67 -5.78
CA ASP A 412 -16.72 -8.03 -4.58
C ASP A 412 -15.79 -8.40 -3.41
N HIS A 413 -16.33 -9.10 -2.40
CA HIS A 413 -15.58 -9.53 -1.22
C HIS A 413 -15.01 -10.96 -1.31
N SER A 414 -15.25 -11.69 -2.40
CA SER A 414 -14.98 -13.14 -2.53
C SER A 414 -13.51 -13.53 -2.35
N THR A 415 -12.58 -12.59 -2.58
CA THR A 415 -11.16 -12.79 -2.31
C THR A 415 -10.87 -12.94 -0.81
N TRP A 416 -11.61 -12.23 0.05
CA TRP A 416 -11.36 -12.21 1.50
C TRP A 416 -12.37 -13.03 2.30
N VAL A 417 -13.60 -13.19 1.81
CA VAL A 417 -14.62 -14.06 2.43
C VAL A 417 -15.03 -15.19 1.49
N ASN A 418 -14.66 -16.41 1.85
CA ASN A 418 -15.01 -17.65 1.17
C ASN A 418 -14.86 -18.84 2.14
N ASP A 419 -15.18 -20.05 1.70
CA ASP A 419 -15.16 -21.26 2.52
C ASP A 419 -13.82 -21.51 3.25
N ARG A 420 -12.69 -21.03 2.71
CA ARG A 420 -11.36 -21.20 3.31
C ARG A 420 -11.02 -20.15 4.36
N THR A 421 -11.69 -19.00 4.34
CA THR A 421 -11.36 -17.83 5.18
C THR A 421 -12.48 -17.42 6.13
N GLU A 422 -13.70 -17.92 5.95
CA GLU A 422 -14.88 -17.62 6.81
C GLU A 422 -14.59 -17.84 8.31
N TRP A 423 -13.80 -18.86 8.64
CA TRP A 423 -13.43 -19.16 10.02
C TRP A 423 -12.61 -18.04 10.69
N MET A 424 -11.81 -17.30 9.93
CA MET A 424 -11.03 -16.15 10.44
C MET A 424 -11.98 -15.04 10.85
N TRP A 425 -12.99 -14.73 10.04
CA TRP A 425 -14.00 -13.71 10.34
C TRP A 425 -14.83 -14.05 11.58
N ARG A 426 -15.25 -15.32 11.72
CA ARG A 426 -15.91 -15.79 12.95
C ARG A 426 -15.04 -15.61 14.19
N GLU A 427 -13.73 -15.77 14.05
CA GLU A 427 -12.79 -15.62 15.16
C GLU A 427 -12.56 -14.14 15.50
N LEU A 428 -12.38 -13.28 14.50
CA LEU A 428 -12.31 -11.82 14.68
C LEU A 428 -13.56 -11.27 15.38
N GLY A 429 -14.74 -11.79 15.05
CA GLY A 429 -15.99 -11.42 15.72
C GLY A 429 -15.98 -11.70 17.23
N LYS A 430 -15.43 -12.86 17.65
CA LYS A 430 -15.28 -13.18 19.08
C LYS A 430 -14.27 -12.26 19.75
N MET A 431 -13.11 -12.04 19.11
CA MET A 431 -12.06 -11.18 19.64
C MET A 431 -12.55 -9.73 19.80
N SER A 432 -13.41 -9.23 18.91
CA SER A 432 -14.01 -7.90 19.05
C SER A 432 -14.96 -7.79 20.25
N VAL A 433 -15.76 -8.83 20.51
CA VAL A 433 -16.62 -8.90 21.72
C VAL A 433 -15.75 -8.88 22.98
N GLU A 434 -14.67 -9.67 23.00
CA GLU A 434 -13.71 -9.72 24.11
C GLU A 434 -13.01 -8.36 24.33
N MET A 435 -12.63 -7.65 23.25
CA MET A 435 -12.08 -6.30 23.32
C MET A 435 -13.09 -5.29 23.89
N SER A 436 -14.34 -5.37 23.44
CA SER A 436 -15.41 -4.50 23.94
C SER A 436 -15.67 -4.73 25.44
N ALA A 437 -15.57 -5.97 25.91
CA ALA A 437 -15.64 -6.28 27.33
C ALA A 437 -14.43 -5.71 28.11
N LEU A 438 -13.21 -5.84 27.57
CA LEU A 438 -12.01 -5.26 28.18
C LEU A 438 -12.12 -3.74 28.34
N ARG A 439 -12.64 -3.04 27.33
CA ARG A 439 -12.83 -1.57 27.37
C ARG A 439 -13.75 -1.12 28.52
N ALA A 440 -14.69 -1.97 28.94
CA ALA A 440 -15.60 -1.67 30.04
C ALA A 440 -14.95 -1.85 31.43
N VAL A 441 -13.74 -2.39 31.50
CA VAL A 441 -13.01 -2.64 32.74
C VAL A 441 -12.01 -1.50 33.00
N ASN A 442 -11.98 -1.00 34.24
CA ASN A 442 -10.93 -0.09 34.67
C ASN A 442 -9.69 -0.88 35.10
N VAL A 443 -8.69 -0.93 34.23
CA VAL A 443 -7.37 -1.52 34.54
C VAL A 443 -6.57 -0.52 35.36
N GLY A 444 -6.37 -0.82 36.65
CA GLY A 444 -5.84 0.15 37.62
C GLY A 444 -4.33 0.10 37.89
N ASP A 445 -3.58 -0.76 37.20
CA ASP A 445 -2.12 -0.88 37.36
C ASP A 445 -1.38 -0.91 36.01
N ALA A 446 -0.11 -0.48 36.03
CA ALA A 446 0.68 -0.24 34.83
C ALA A 446 0.95 -1.50 33.99
N LEU A 447 1.06 -2.67 34.61
CA LEU A 447 1.22 -3.96 33.90
C LEU A 447 -0.05 -4.25 33.11
N ARG A 448 -1.21 -4.13 33.75
CA ARG A 448 -2.51 -4.41 33.12
C ARG A 448 -2.85 -3.41 32.03
N GLU A 449 -2.49 -2.13 32.20
CA GLU A 449 -2.63 -1.12 31.15
C GLU A 449 -1.77 -1.44 29.92
N ARG A 450 -0.51 -1.82 30.11
CA ARG A 450 0.37 -2.25 29.01
C ARG A 450 -0.17 -3.49 28.30
N ALA A 451 -0.65 -4.47 29.06
CA ALA A 451 -1.27 -5.67 28.51
C ALA A 451 -2.53 -5.34 27.71
N ALA A 452 -3.37 -4.41 28.17
CA ALA A 452 -4.55 -3.96 27.45
C ALA A 452 -4.20 -3.28 26.11
N ARG A 453 -3.13 -2.48 26.08
CA ARG A 453 -2.58 -1.90 24.84
C ARG A 453 -2.03 -2.98 23.91
N GLN A 454 -1.34 -3.99 24.44
CA GLN A 454 -0.87 -5.10 23.64
C GLN A 454 -2.05 -5.88 23.04
N ALA A 455 -3.12 -6.14 23.80
CA ALA A 455 -4.33 -6.76 23.27
C ALA A 455 -4.94 -5.93 22.11
N ALA A 456 -4.94 -4.60 22.20
CA ALA A 456 -5.37 -3.73 21.11
C ALA A 456 -4.51 -3.92 19.84
N ARG A 457 -3.19 -3.98 19.98
CA ARG A 457 -2.26 -4.24 18.86
C ARG A 457 -2.51 -5.60 18.23
N GLU A 458 -2.63 -6.65 19.03
CA GLU A 458 -2.83 -8.02 18.53
C GLU A 458 -4.16 -8.17 17.77
N LEU A 459 -5.24 -7.52 18.25
CA LEU A 459 -6.50 -7.51 17.51
C LEU A 459 -6.35 -6.77 16.17
N LEU A 460 -5.72 -5.59 16.14
CA LEU A 460 -5.45 -4.89 14.90
C LEU A 460 -4.61 -5.77 13.94
N LEU A 461 -3.54 -6.41 14.43
CA LEU A 461 -2.69 -7.28 13.61
C LEU A 461 -3.45 -8.49 13.05
N ALA A 462 -4.33 -9.11 13.84
CA ALA A 462 -5.18 -10.20 13.38
C ALA A 462 -6.19 -9.76 12.29
N GLN A 463 -6.58 -8.48 12.26
CA GLN A 463 -7.55 -7.93 11.32
C GLN A 463 -7.01 -7.62 9.92
N SER A 464 -5.69 -7.74 9.69
CA SER A 464 -5.05 -7.46 8.39
C SER A 464 -5.72 -8.26 7.26
N SER A 465 -5.99 -7.61 6.12
CA SER A 465 -6.60 -8.24 4.94
C SER A 465 -5.68 -9.26 4.27
N ASP A 466 -4.37 -9.19 4.54
CA ASP A 466 -3.35 -10.07 3.98
C ASP A 466 -3.57 -11.53 4.36
N TRP A 467 -4.05 -11.81 5.57
CA TRP A 467 -4.23 -13.19 6.02
C TRP A 467 -5.25 -13.96 5.17
N PRO A 468 -6.50 -13.48 5.02
CA PRO A 468 -7.43 -14.14 4.12
C PRO A 468 -7.00 -14.04 2.64
N PHE A 469 -6.33 -12.96 2.23
CA PHE A 469 -5.82 -12.83 0.85
C PHE A 469 -4.81 -13.93 0.50
N LEU A 470 -3.77 -14.12 1.31
CA LEU A 470 -2.71 -15.10 1.10
C LEU A 470 -3.23 -16.55 1.16
N VAL A 471 -4.26 -16.82 1.97
CA VAL A 471 -4.97 -18.10 1.97
C VAL A 471 -5.73 -18.29 0.66
N THR A 472 -6.43 -17.27 0.19
CA THR A 472 -7.22 -17.36 -1.03
C THR A 472 -6.35 -17.52 -2.28
N THR A 473 -5.26 -16.75 -2.41
CA THR A 473 -4.36 -16.80 -3.57
C THR A 473 -3.43 -18.01 -3.55
N GLY A 474 -3.22 -18.62 -2.37
CA GLY A 474 -2.30 -19.75 -2.21
C GLY A 474 -0.82 -19.36 -2.25
N GLN A 475 -0.50 -18.06 -2.23
CA GLN A 475 0.88 -17.57 -2.30
C GLN A 475 1.70 -17.94 -1.05
N ALA A 476 1.08 -17.87 0.13
CA ALA A 476 1.70 -18.21 1.41
C ALA A 476 0.62 -18.64 2.44
N ALA A 477 -0.26 -19.56 2.05
CA ALA A 477 -1.46 -19.90 2.81
C ALA A 477 -1.14 -20.41 4.25
N ASP A 478 -0.19 -21.32 4.39
CA ASP A 478 0.18 -21.87 5.70
C ASP A 478 0.76 -20.79 6.63
N TYR A 479 1.62 -19.93 6.07
CA TYR A 479 2.18 -18.77 6.78
C TYR A 479 1.05 -17.85 7.28
N ALA A 480 0.10 -17.51 6.42
CA ALA A 480 -1.02 -16.64 6.78
C ALA A 480 -1.92 -17.24 7.87
N VAL A 481 -2.21 -18.54 7.80
CA VAL A 481 -2.97 -19.26 8.84
C VAL A 481 -2.23 -19.24 10.18
N GLU A 482 -0.92 -19.48 10.16
CA GLU A 482 -0.10 -19.43 11.37
C GLU A 482 -0.06 -18.02 11.97
N ARG A 483 0.18 -17.00 11.15
CA ARG A 483 0.20 -15.60 11.58
C ARG A 483 -1.10 -15.16 12.24
N PHE A 484 -2.24 -15.44 11.61
CA PHE A 484 -3.55 -15.15 12.19
C PHE A 484 -3.73 -15.83 13.55
N ARG A 485 -3.39 -17.13 13.66
CA ARG A 485 -3.53 -17.89 14.91
C ARG A 485 -2.62 -17.38 16.01
N VAL A 486 -1.39 -16.98 15.67
CA VAL A 486 -0.44 -16.41 16.63
C VAL A 486 -0.98 -15.10 17.19
N HIS A 487 -1.49 -14.18 16.36
CA HIS A 487 -2.09 -12.95 16.84
C HIS A 487 -3.34 -13.21 17.69
N ALA A 488 -4.22 -14.13 17.29
CA ALA A 488 -5.38 -14.51 18.10
C ALA A 488 -4.98 -15.13 19.46
N MET A 489 -3.91 -15.91 19.51
CA MET A 489 -3.36 -16.46 20.76
C MET A 489 -2.77 -15.36 21.65
N ARG A 490 -1.91 -14.49 21.09
CA ARG A 490 -1.27 -13.39 21.80
C ARG A 490 -2.29 -12.38 22.30
N PHE A 491 -3.32 -12.08 21.51
CA PHE A 491 -4.47 -11.28 21.91
C PHE A 491 -5.09 -11.79 23.20
N ARG A 492 -5.48 -13.08 23.23
CA ARG A 492 -6.12 -13.66 24.41
C ARG A 492 -5.18 -13.72 25.61
N ARG A 493 -3.89 -13.92 25.39
CA ARG A 493 -2.91 -13.90 26.48
C ARG A 493 -2.71 -12.49 27.05
N ALA A 494 -2.61 -11.48 26.20
CA ALA A 494 -2.55 -10.08 26.62
C ALA A 494 -3.83 -9.64 27.33
N LEU A 495 -5.01 -10.06 26.83
CA LEU A 495 -6.30 -9.86 27.48
C LEU A 495 -6.33 -10.48 28.89
N ASP A 496 -5.80 -11.70 29.02
CA ASP A 496 -5.72 -12.40 30.30
C ASP A 496 -4.89 -11.65 31.34
N ILE A 497 -3.71 -11.18 30.93
CA ILE A 497 -2.83 -10.35 31.76
C ILE A 497 -3.52 -9.02 32.09
N ALA A 498 -4.22 -8.39 31.14
CA ALA A 498 -4.94 -7.14 31.38
C ALA A 498 -6.05 -7.28 32.45
N LEU A 499 -6.76 -8.41 32.46
CA LEU A 499 -7.88 -8.63 33.39
C LEU A 499 -7.42 -9.12 34.77
N ARG A 500 -6.43 -10.03 34.82
CA ARG A 500 -6.06 -10.74 36.05
C ARG A 500 -4.56 -10.90 36.28
N GLY A 501 -3.73 -10.19 35.51
CA GLY A 501 -2.28 -10.29 35.56
C GLY A 501 -1.68 -9.94 36.93
N LYS A 502 -0.52 -10.54 37.19
CA LYS A 502 0.31 -10.38 38.40
C LYS A 502 1.75 -10.08 38.00
N ALA A 503 2.58 -9.69 38.96
CA ALA A 503 3.98 -9.32 38.70
C ALA A 503 4.78 -10.37 37.90
N ASP A 504 4.50 -11.66 38.09
CA ASP A 504 5.18 -12.75 37.37
C ASP A 504 4.88 -12.76 35.85
N ASP A 505 3.80 -12.12 35.40
CA ASP A 505 3.44 -12.00 33.98
C ASP A 505 4.27 -10.94 33.24
N GLU A 506 5.07 -10.12 33.93
CA GLU A 506 5.86 -9.02 33.35
C GLU A 506 6.83 -9.52 32.26
N VAL A 507 7.53 -10.64 32.50
CA VAL A 507 8.49 -11.20 31.55
C VAL A 507 7.80 -11.65 30.26
N GLU A 508 6.63 -12.26 30.39
CA GLU A 508 5.85 -12.72 29.25
C GLU A 508 5.29 -11.53 28.47
N LEU A 509 4.74 -10.52 29.16
CA LEU A 509 4.26 -9.31 28.50
C LEU A 509 5.36 -8.60 27.70
N ILE A 510 6.56 -8.46 28.27
CA ILE A 510 7.72 -7.91 27.55
C ILE A 510 8.03 -8.73 26.30
N SER A 511 7.91 -10.07 26.38
CA SER A 511 8.11 -10.93 25.21
C SER A 511 7.08 -10.68 24.12
N LEU A 512 5.80 -10.45 24.48
CA LEU A 512 4.74 -10.11 23.54
C LEU A 512 5.00 -8.74 22.89
N GLU A 513 5.28 -7.72 23.72
CA GLU A 513 5.56 -6.36 23.26
C GLU A 513 6.80 -6.28 22.35
N ARG A 514 7.81 -7.13 22.58
CA ARG A 514 9.01 -7.19 21.71
C ARG A 514 8.73 -7.86 20.36
N ALA A 515 7.86 -8.87 20.35
CA ALA A 515 7.50 -9.56 19.13
C ALA A 515 6.66 -8.63 18.23
N ASP A 516 5.61 -8.04 18.80
CA ASP A 516 4.60 -7.26 18.10
C ASP A 516 4.56 -5.83 18.67
N ASN A 517 5.43 -4.97 18.14
CA ASN A 517 5.66 -3.61 18.64
C ASN A 517 5.08 -2.43 17.81
N PRO A 518 4.22 -2.59 16.77
CA PRO A 518 3.69 -1.44 16.05
C PRO A 518 2.68 -0.69 16.92
N PHE A 519 2.50 0.61 16.68
CA PHE A 519 1.48 1.44 17.33
C PHE A 519 1.66 1.50 18.87
N PRO A 520 2.73 2.15 19.35
CA PRO A 520 3.03 2.24 20.78
C PRO A 520 1.89 2.88 21.61
N ASP A 521 1.02 3.64 20.96
CA ASP A 521 -0.12 4.36 21.51
C ASP A 521 -1.49 3.73 21.17
N ALA A 522 -1.55 2.54 20.58
CA ALA A 522 -2.81 1.80 20.41
C ALA A 522 -3.37 1.33 21.76
N SER A 523 -4.68 1.39 21.91
CA SER A 523 -5.38 1.17 23.17
C SER A 523 -6.81 0.65 22.98
N PRO A 524 -7.43 0.02 23.99
CA PRO A 524 -8.85 -0.36 23.92
C PRO A 524 -9.81 0.80 23.69
N SER A 525 -9.44 2.03 24.08
CA SER A 525 -10.27 3.23 23.83
C SER A 525 -10.39 3.58 22.34
N ASP A 526 -9.46 3.14 21.49
CA ASP A 526 -9.55 3.36 20.05
C ASP A 526 -10.73 2.61 19.42
N PHE A 527 -11.24 1.57 20.07
CA PHE A 527 -12.43 0.82 19.66
C PHE A 527 -13.75 1.48 20.10
N ALA A 528 -13.72 2.71 20.61
CA ALA A 528 -14.94 3.45 20.94
C ALA A 528 -15.54 4.14 19.70
N ILE A 529 -16.86 3.98 19.50
CA ILE A 529 -17.58 4.67 18.43
C ILE A 529 -17.69 6.15 18.75
N GLY A 530 -17.40 7.01 17.77
CA GLY A 530 -17.57 8.46 17.90
C GLY A 530 -16.44 9.18 18.65
N ALA A 531 -15.32 8.51 18.92
CA ALA A 531 -14.08 9.15 19.34
C ALA A 531 -13.48 9.94 18.14
N ALA A 532 -14.16 10.98 17.69
CA ALA A 532 -13.59 11.94 16.76
C ALA A 532 -12.58 12.82 17.55
N VAL A 533 -11.36 12.86 17.01
CA VAL A 533 -10.26 13.81 17.25
C VAL A 533 -10.48 14.78 18.42
N THR A 534 -9.94 14.47 19.61
CA THR A 534 -9.43 15.54 20.48
C THR A 534 -8.28 16.20 19.71
N VAL A 535 -8.54 17.42 19.23
CA VAL A 535 -7.56 18.31 18.58
C VAL A 535 -6.41 18.61 19.54
#